data_AF-A0A9E0FGN9-F1
#
_entry.id   AF-A0A9E0FGN9-F1
#
_cell.length_a   1.000
_cell.length_b   1.000
_cell.length_c   1.000
_cell.angle_alpha   90.00
_cell.angle_beta   90.00
_cell.angle_gamma   90.00
#
_symmetry.space_group_name_H-M   'P 1'
#
loop_
_entity.id
_entity.type
_entity.pdbx_description
1 polymer ?
#
loop_
_entity_poly.entity_id
_entity_poly.type
_entity_poly.pdbx_seq_one_letter_code
_entity_poly.pdbx_strand_id
1 'polypeptide(L)' 'MKKSVLLLTLLAAFSFLFSACQQCSTCTYEYTVSGNPATYSEEYCGSKSEVDKFESDFEQDAAAVQANAACTRK' A
#
# COMPACT_ATOMS: atom_id res chain seq x y z
N MET A 1 37.72 23.42 4.19
CA MET A 1 37.17 22.99 2.89
C MET A 1 37.07 21.47 2.74
N LYS A 2 38.10 20.68 3.09
CA LYS A 2 38.09 19.19 2.96
C LYS A 2 37.04 18.46 3.82
N LYS A 3 36.71 18.99 5.00
CA LYS A 3 35.76 18.39 5.95
C LYS A 3 34.29 18.48 5.51
N SER A 4 33.95 19.50 4.71
CA SER A 4 32.58 19.75 4.25
C SER A 4 32.18 18.82 3.09
N VAL A 5 33.15 18.37 2.29
CA VAL A 5 32.94 17.43 1.18
C VAL A 5 32.60 16.03 1.70
N LEU A 6 33.20 15.62 2.82
CA LEU A 6 32.94 14.32 3.47
C LEU A 6 31.53 14.21 4.06
N LEU A 7 30.93 15.33 4.49
CA LEU A 7 29.58 15.33 5.04
C LEU A 7 28.51 15.21 3.94
N LEU A 8 28.76 15.80 2.77
CA LEU A 8 27.83 15.71 1.63
C LEU A 8 27.77 14.30 1.02
N THR A 9 28.91 13.60 0.94
CA THR A 9 28.94 12.21 0.44
C THR A 9 28.27 11.23 1.39
N LEU A 10 28.36 11.47 2.71
CA LEU A 10 27.67 10.63 3.69
C LEU A 10 26.14 10.76 3.61
N LEU A 11 25.63 11.96 3.33
CA LEU A 11 24.19 12.22 3.20
C LEU A 11 23.60 11.61 1.92
N ALA A 12 24.35 11.63 0.81
CA ALA A 12 23.91 11.08 -0.47
C ALA A 12 23.85 9.53 -0.47
N ALA A 13 24.65 8.86 0.36
CA ALA A 13 24.63 7.40 0.48
C ALA A 13 23.39 6.86 1.23
N PHE A 14 22.71 7.69 2.03
CA PHE A 14 21.52 7.29 2.78
C PHE A 14 20.25 7.25 1.91
N SER A 15 20.24 7.98 0.78
CA SER A 15 19.11 8.07 -0.14
C SER A 15 18.82 6.78 -0.91
N PHE A 16 19.82 5.90 -1.06
CA PHE A 16 19.73 4.69 -1.87
C PHE A 16 19.33 3.44 -1.08
N LEU A 17 19.17 3.53 0.25
CA LEU A 17 18.77 2.40 1.09
C LEU A 17 17.24 2.25 1.21
N PHE A 18 16.47 3.18 0.64
CA PHE A 18 15.00 3.15 0.68
C PHE A 18 14.34 2.51 -0.56
N SER A 19 15.11 1.89 -1.46
CA SER A 19 14.58 0.91 -2.42
C SER A 19 14.23 -0.43 -1.72
N ALA A 20 13.77 -0.34 -0.48
CA ALA A 20 13.22 -1.45 0.28
C ALA A 20 12.03 -2.01 -0.51
N CYS A 21 12.01 -3.34 -0.67
CA CYS A 21 10.99 -4.09 -1.39
C CYS A 21 9.58 -3.54 -1.09
N GLN A 22 9.06 -2.76 -2.03
CA GLN A 22 7.69 -2.28 -1.98
C GLN A 22 6.80 -3.51 -2.09
N GLN A 23 5.99 -3.76 -1.05
CA GLN A 23 4.98 -4.79 -1.09
C GLN A 23 3.77 -4.21 -1.80
N CYS A 24 3.14 -4.99 -2.66
CA CYS A 24 1.90 -4.61 -3.33
C CYS A 24 0.78 -5.53 -2.86
N SER A 25 -0.41 -4.98 -2.64
CA SER A 25 -1.63 -5.76 -2.40
C SER A 25 -2.76 -5.24 -3.27
N THR A 26 -3.48 -6.17 -3.89
CA THR A 26 -4.72 -5.89 -4.61
C THR A 26 -5.89 -6.41 -3.78
N CYS A 27 -6.81 -5.54 -3.39
CA CYS A 27 -8.01 -5.90 -2.65
C CYS A 27 -9.27 -5.72 -3.50
N THR A 28 -10.24 -6.61 -3.32
CA THR A 28 -11.55 -6.58 -3.99
C THR A 28 -12.69 -6.88 -3.02
N TYR A 29 -13.86 -6.29 -3.25
CA TYR A 29 -15.11 -6.73 -2.60
C TYR A 29 -16.29 -6.59 -3.56
N GLU A 30 -17.32 -7.42 -3.39
CA GLU A 30 -18.56 -7.35 -4.16
C GLU A 30 -19.60 -6.51 -3.43
N TYR A 31 -20.29 -5.65 -4.15
CA TYR A 31 -21.36 -4.80 -3.62
C TYR A 31 -22.52 -4.72 -4.63
N THR A 32 -23.67 -4.21 -4.19
CA THR A 32 -24.84 -4.11 -5.06
C THR A 32 -25.11 -2.65 -5.43
N VAL A 33 -25.19 -2.36 -6.73
CA VAL A 33 -25.59 -1.04 -7.26
C VAL A 33 -26.89 -1.21 -8.03
N SER A 34 -27.96 -0.56 -7.57
CA SER A 34 -29.27 -0.62 -8.22
C SER A 34 -29.77 -2.06 -8.47
N GLY A 35 -29.50 -2.97 -7.52
CA GLY A 35 -29.89 -4.38 -7.61
C GLY A 35 -28.98 -5.28 -8.44
N ASN A 36 -27.91 -4.73 -9.05
CA ASN A 36 -26.94 -5.51 -9.82
C ASN A 36 -25.64 -5.70 -9.01
N PRO A 37 -25.03 -6.90 -9.05
CA PRO A 37 -23.73 -7.11 -8.44
C PRO A 37 -22.67 -6.30 -9.21
N ALA A 38 -21.79 -5.66 -8.46
CA ALA A 38 -20.63 -4.93 -8.92
C ALA A 38 -19.43 -5.31 -8.05
N THR A 39 -18.22 -5.16 -8.59
CA THR A 39 -16.98 -5.44 -7.88
C THR A 39 -16.18 -4.15 -7.76
N TYR A 40 -15.74 -3.83 -6.55
CA TYR A 40 -14.74 -2.79 -6.31
C TYR A 40 -13.37 -3.44 -6.22
N SER A 41 -12.34 -2.78 -6.77
CA SER A 41 -10.97 -3.29 -6.78
C SER A 41 -10.00 -2.12 -6.68
N GLU A 42 -8.99 -2.27 -5.82
CA GLU A 42 -7.91 -1.29 -5.66
C GLU A 42 -6.57 -2.00 -5.44
N GLU A 43 -5.48 -1.41 -5.92
CA GLU A 43 -4.11 -1.88 -5.68
C GLU A 43 -3.31 -0.79 -4.97
N TYR A 44 -2.59 -1.18 -3.92
CA TYR A 44 -1.69 -0.29 -3.20
C TYR A 44 -0.32 -0.95 -3.01
N CYS A 45 0.74 -0.17 -3.22
CA CYS A 45 2.11 -0.62 -3.09
C CYS A 45 2.87 0.30 -2.11
N GLY A 46 3.45 -0.25 -1.05
CA GLY A 46 4.16 0.51 -0.03
C GLY A 46 5.04 -0.35 0.87
N SER A 47 5.43 0.18 2.03
CA SER A 47 6.02 -0.63 3.08
C SER A 47 5.01 -1.67 3.59
N LYS A 48 5.50 -2.74 4.22
CA LYS A 48 4.65 -3.77 4.84
C LYS A 48 3.57 -3.15 5.76
N SER A 49 3.93 -2.18 6.59
CA SER A 49 2.98 -1.52 7.48
C SER A 49 1.92 -0.70 6.75
N GLU A 50 2.28 -0.06 5.63
CA GLU A 50 1.32 0.69 4.83
C GLU A 50 0.37 -0.25 4.08
N VAL A 51 0.88 -1.38 3.56
CA VAL A 51 0.05 -2.42 2.94
C VAL A 51 -0.86 -3.08 3.96
N ASP A 52 -0.36 -3.45 5.14
CA ASP A 52 -1.16 -4.02 6.23
C ASP A 52 -2.30 -3.03 6.64
N LYS A 53 -2.00 -1.72 6.65
CA LYS A 53 -3.00 -0.67 6.91
C LYS A 53 -4.02 -0.55 5.77
N PHE A 54 -3.58 -0.53 4.53
CA PHE A 54 -4.46 -0.50 3.36
C PHE A 54 -5.45 -1.68 3.37
N GLU A 55 -4.98 -2.90 3.59
CA GLU A 55 -5.84 -4.09 3.68
C GLU A 55 -6.89 -3.95 4.79
N SER A 56 -6.48 -3.48 5.98
CA SER A 56 -7.40 -3.28 7.10
C SER A 56 -8.43 -2.17 6.87
N ASP A 57 -8.03 -1.07 6.22
CA ASP A 57 -8.95 0.02 5.89
C ASP A 57 -9.95 -0.45 4.81
N PHE A 58 -9.49 -1.20 3.80
CA PHE A 58 -10.32 -1.77 2.74
C PHE A 58 -11.34 -2.81 3.28
N GLU A 59 -10.93 -3.64 4.25
CA GLU A 59 -11.85 -4.56 4.95
C GLU A 59 -12.95 -3.81 5.72
N GLN A 60 -12.62 -2.68 6.33
CA GLN A 60 -13.60 -1.81 7.01
C GLN A 60 -14.62 -1.23 6.03
N ASP A 61 -14.16 -0.76 4.87
CA ASP A 61 -15.03 -0.22 3.82
C ASP A 61 -15.97 -1.30 3.25
N ALA A 62 -15.45 -2.52 3.04
CA ALA A 62 -16.28 -3.66 2.63
C ALA A 62 -17.34 -4.00 3.68
N ALA A 63 -16.98 -4.01 4.97
CA ALA A 63 -17.92 -4.28 6.06
C ALA A 63 -19.04 -3.22 6.14
N ALA A 64 -18.76 -1.96 5.82
CA ALA A 64 -19.76 -0.89 5.79
C ALA A 64 -20.87 -1.14 4.75
N VAL A 65 -20.57 -1.90 3.69
CA VAL A 65 -21.53 -2.30 2.66
C VAL A 65 -21.97 -3.76 2.77
N GLN A 66 -21.70 -4.42 3.91
CA GLN A 66 -22.01 -5.83 4.17
C GLN A 66 -21.38 -6.81 3.17
N ALA A 67 -20.22 -6.42 2.62
CA ALA A 67 -19.42 -7.23 1.72
C ALA A 67 -18.27 -7.92 2.44
N ASN A 68 -17.71 -8.97 1.82
CA ASN A 68 -16.45 -9.56 2.25
C ASN A 68 -15.34 -9.09 1.31
N ALA A 69 -14.27 -8.54 1.88
CA ALA A 69 -13.07 -8.20 1.13
C ALA A 69 -12.16 -9.43 0.91
N ALA A 70 -11.44 -9.42 -0.20
CA ALA A 70 -10.40 -10.38 -0.53
C ALA A 70 -9.15 -9.62 -1.00
N CYS A 71 -8.03 -9.80 -0.30
CA CYS A 71 -6.76 -9.15 -0.63
C CYS A 71 -5.70 -10.19 -1.06
N THR A 72 -4.94 -9.86 -2.09
CA THR A 72 -3.84 -10.69 -2.62
C THR A 72 -2.56 -9.88 -2.72
N ARG A 73 -1.52 -10.30 -1.99
CA ARG A 73 -0.19 -9.68 -2.04
C ARG A 73 0.65 -10.23 -3.19
N LYS A 74 1.51 -9.38 -3.76
CA LYS A 74 2.49 -9.73 -4.82
C LYS A 74 3.92 -9.53 -4.34
#